data_AF-A0A0D6LE18-F1
#
_entry.id   AF-A0A0D6LE18-F1
#
_cell.length_a   1.000
_cell.length_b   1.000
_cell.length_c   1.000
_cell.angle_alpha   90.00
_cell.angle_beta   90.00
_cell.angle_gamma   90.00
#
_symmetry.space_group_name_H-M   'P 1'
#
loop_
_entity.id
_entity.type
_entity.pdbx_description
1 polymer ?
#
loop_
_entity_poly.entity_id
_entity_poly.type
_entity_poly.pdbx_seq_one_letter_code
_entity_poly.pdbx_strand_id
1 'polypeptide(L)'
;MYLLVIQLAFLLLVSHAIGKECTVSRTSRSYLNDTFSTSQVLLSGTVERITVVALDENVAQTLNIRVRRIFKGRELVGSPQYIDVAVPPRFKFCISALLLHDTRVFAISLRGTSLEISAPVIPVNLSVLDSLHSFTWGKPHKKRRKSKQSRCETQLCPLGSKCVFSTGKCECRTHCRSTGAAVCGSDRVTYASACHLYVRACLLAKKGKKLRIANYGACRQKSPCEDLRCGPGEDCIVSQVIILLLLYF
;
A
#
# COMPACT_ATOMS: atom_id res chain seq x y z
N MET A 1 5.60 -12.69 -46.96
CA MET A 1 6.04 -13.50 -45.80
C MET A 1 7.24 -12.93 -45.07
N TYR A 2 8.23 -12.31 -45.73
CA TYR A 2 9.39 -11.68 -45.05
C TYR A 2 9.04 -10.50 -44.13
N LEU A 3 8.08 -9.64 -44.50
CA LEU A 3 7.67 -8.49 -43.66
C LEU A 3 7.02 -8.88 -42.31
N LEU A 4 6.26 -9.98 -42.29
CA LEU A 4 5.59 -10.49 -41.07
C LEU A 4 6.59 -11.07 -40.06
N VAL A 5 7.69 -11.68 -40.55
CA VAL A 5 8.77 -12.21 -39.71
C VAL A 5 9.56 -11.06 -39.06
N ILE A 6 9.77 -9.95 -39.77
CA ILE A 6 10.46 -8.76 -39.24
C ILE A 6 9.60 -8.06 -38.17
N GLN A 7 8.28 -7.93 -38.37
CA GLN A 7 7.37 -7.39 -37.35
C GLN A 7 7.30 -8.27 -36.08
N LEU A 8 7.30 -9.60 -36.23
CA LEU A 8 7.33 -10.53 -35.10
C LEU A 8 8.68 -10.52 -34.37
N ALA A 9 9.80 -10.37 -35.09
CA ALA A 9 11.12 -10.21 -34.49
C ALA A 9 11.26 -8.87 -33.74
N PHE A 10 10.67 -7.79 -34.27
CA PHE A 10 10.64 -6.49 -33.60
C PHE A 10 9.75 -6.53 -32.33
N LEU A 11 8.61 -7.23 -32.38
CA LEU A 11 7.77 -7.47 -31.20
C LEU A 11 8.45 -8.36 -30.15
N LEU A 12 9.25 -9.36 -30.57
CA LEU A 12 10.03 -10.20 -29.64
C LEU A 12 11.22 -9.44 -29.02
N LEU A 13 11.85 -8.51 -29.74
CA LEU A 13 12.85 -7.59 -29.19
C LEU A 13 12.24 -6.57 -28.21
N VAL A 14 11.05 -6.03 -28.51
CA VAL A 14 10.32 -5.13 -27.61
C VAL A 14 9.84 -5.87 -26.35
N SER A 15 9.50 -7.16 -26.47
CA SER A 15 9.12 -8.01 -25.32
C SER A 15 10.30 -8.37 -24.41
N HIS A 16 11.55 -8.26 -24.89
CA HIS A 16 12.76 -8.47 -24.09
C HIS A 16 13.30 -7.19 -23.43
N ALA A 17 12.70 -6.02 -23.68
CA ALA A 17 13.08 -4.75 -23.05
C ALA A 17 12.11 -4.27 -21.95
N ILE A 18 11.19 -5.13 -21.50
CA ILE A 18 10.32 -4.89 -20.33
C ILE A 18 10.74 -5.79 -19.17
N GLY A 19 12.05 -5.80 -18.89
CA GLY A 19 12.59 -6.08 -17.57
C GLY A 19 13.13 -4.78 -17.02
N LYS A 20 12.27 -3.83 -16.62
CA LYS A 20 12.72 -2.62 -15.92
C LYS A 20 13.41 -3.08 -14.64
N GLU A 21 14.74 -3.02 -14.61
CA GLU A 21 15.55 -3.16 -13.40
C GLU A 21 15.10 -2.09 -12.41
N CYS A 22 14.19 -2.46 -11.52
CA CYS A 22 13.75 -1.61 -10.44
C CYS A 22 14.46 -2.03 -9.16
N THR A 23 14.92 -1.04 -8.40
CA THR A 23 15.69 -1.30 -7.19
C THR A 23 14.76 -1.72 -6.04
N VAL A 24 14.80 -2.99 -5.67
CA VAL A 24 14.10 -3.52 -4.50
C VAL A 24 15.05 -3.52 -3.30
N SER A 25 14.58 -3.02 -2.17
CA SER A 25 15.37 -3.03 -0.93
C SER A 25 15.66 -4.46 -0.46
N ARG A 26 16.94 -4.75 -0.21
CA ARG A 26 17.36 -5.98 0.45
C ARG A 26 17.23 -5.79 1.96
N THR A 27 16.74 -6.80 2.67
CA THR A 27 16.62 -6.77 4.14
C THR A 27 17.67 -7.64 4.83
N SER A 28 18.73 -8.02 4.11
CA SER A 28 19.84 -8.78 4.70
C SER A 28 20.64 -7.90 5.64
N ARG A 29 21.12 -8.48 6.74
CA ARG A 29 21.81 -7.73 7.80
C ARG A 29 23.08 -7.01 7.32
N SER A 30 23.86 -7.65 6.45
CA SER A 30 25.07 -7.04 5.88
C SER A 30 24.73 -5.77 5.11
N TYR A 31 23.72 -5.84 4.23
CA TYR A 31 23.24 -4.71 3.45
C TYR A 31 22.67 -3.59 4.32
N LEU A 32 21.85 -3.92 5.33
CA LEU A 32 21.30 -2.92 6.23
C LEU A 32 22.39 -2.20 7.02
N ASN A 33 23.38 -2.93 7.54
CA ASN A 33 24.48 -2.34 8.28
C ASN A 33 25.31 -1.38 7.40
N ASP A 34 25.62 -1.78 6.18
CA ASP A 34 26.32 -0.94 5.20
C ASP A 34 25.51 0.31 4.81
N THR A 35 24.20 0.15 4.62
CA THR A 35 23.29 1.27 4.35
C THR A 35 23.22 2.24 5.54
N PHE A 36 23.18 1.73 6.76
CA PHE A 36 23.07 2.54 7.98
C PHE A 36 24.39 3.24 8.33
N SER A 37 25.54 2.64 8.01
CA SER A 37 26.85 3.26 8.20
C SER A 37 27.07 4.41 7.22
N THR A 38 26.77 4.19 5.93
CA THR A 38 27.01 5.15 4.85
C THR A 38 26.03 6.33 4.82
N SER A 39 24.79 6.14 5.28
CA SER A 39 23.80 7.22 5.34
C SER A 39 24.06 8.19 6.49
N GLN A 40 23.80 9.48 6.26
CA GLN A 40 23.99 10.52 7.27
C GLN A 40 22.75 10.66 8.16
N VAL A 41 21.57 10.55 7.58
CA VAL A 41 20.29 10.65 8.28
C VAL A 41 19.51 9.33 8.10
N LEU A 42 19.01 8.79 9.20
CA LEU A 42 18.12 7.64 9.21
C LEU A 42 16.84 8.00 9.93
N LEU A 43 15.70 7.84 9.26
CA LEU A 43 14.39 8.12 9.85
C LEU A 43 13.33 7.13 9.36
N SER A 44 12.31 6.94 10.18
CA SER A 44 11.04 6.35 9.74
C SER A 44 10.02 7.46 9.49
N GLY A 45 9.26 7.33 8.42
CA GLY A 45 8.26 8.31 8.04
C GLY A 45 7.19 7.72 7.15
N THR A 46 6.09 8.45 7.01
CA THR A 46 4.98 8.11 6.12
C THR A 46 5.04 9.03 4.91
N VAL A 47 4.96 8.50 3.69
CA VAL A 47 4.93 9.32 2.47
C VAL A 47 3.59 10.04 2.38
N GLU A 48 3.60 11.36 2.42
CA GLU A 48 2.38 12.18 2.32
C GLU A 48 2.12 12.61 0.87
N ARG A 49 3.19 12.94 0.13
CA ARG A 49 3.11 13.37 -1.27
C ARG A 49 4.34 12.91 -2.05
N ILE A 50 4.14 12.60 -3.33
CA ILE A 50 5.20 12.36 -4.30
C ILE A 50 5.03 13.40 -5.40
N THR A 51 6.03 14.27 -5.59
CA THR A 51 6.06 15.24 -6.68
C THR A 51 7.02 14.76 -7.75
N VAL A 52 6.58 14.82 -9.00
CA VAL A 52 7.38 14.43 -10.17
C VAL A 52 7.47 15.64 -11.08
N VAL A 53 8.67 16.18 -11.22
CA VAL A 53 8.96 17.32 -12.09
C VAL A 53 9.80 16.81 -13.25
N ALA A 54 9.27 16.89 -14.46
CA ALA A 54 10.03 16.60 -15.67
C ALA A 54 10.79 17.87 -16.07
N LEU A 55 12.11 17.85 -15.96
CA LEU A 55 13.00 18.91 -16.43
C LEU A 55 13.88 18.31 -17.52
N ASP A 56 13.68 18.72 -18.77
CA ASP A 56 14.56 18.47 -19.93
C ASP A 56 15.28 17.11 -19.91
N GLU A 57 14.53 16.07 -20.27
CA GLU A 57 14.91 14.64 -20.32
C GLU A 57 15.15 13.93 -18.98
N ASN A 58 15.23 14.66 -17.85
CA ASN A 58 15.38 14.08 -16.51
C ASN A 58 14.11 14.21 -15.67
N VAL A 59 13.63 13.07 -15.15
CA VAL A 59 12.50 13.05 -14.21
C VAL A 59 13.02 13.19 -12.79
N ALA A 60 12.89 14.38 -12.20
CA ALA A 60 13.17 14.62 -10.80
C ALA A 60 11.95 14.20 -9.96
N GLN A 61 12.16 13.34 -8.96
CA GLN A 61 11.11 13.00 -7.99
C GLN A 61 11.49 13.51 -6.62
N THR A 62 10.52 14.09 -5.90
CA THR A 62 10.69 14.52 -4.52
C THR A 62 9.58 13.92 -3.67
N LEU A 63 9.96 13.43 -2.49
CA LEU A 63 9.05 12.86 -1.51
C LEU A 63 8.84 13.86 -0.38
N ASN A 64 7.59 14.21 -0.10
CA ASN A 64 7.23 14.85 1.16
C ASN A 64 6.89 13.76 2.17
N ILE A 65 7.71 13.65 3.22
CA ILE A 65 7.63 12.58 4.21
C ILE A 65 7.23 13.17 5.56
N ARG A 66 6.14 12.66 6.12
CA ARG A 66 5.77 12.93 7.52
C ARG A 66 6.66 12.11 8.45
N VAL A 67 7.51 12.79 9.20
CA VAL A 67 8.51 12.14 10.08
C VAL A 67 7.79 11.49 11.28
N ARG A 68 8.09 10.22 11.54
CA ARG A 68 7.63 9.49 12.73
C ARG A 68 8.70 9.43 13.79
N ARG A 69 9.93 9.05 13.40
CA ARG A 69 11.07 8.92 14.31
C ARG A 69 12.39 9.09 13.55
N ILE A 70 13.30 9.88 14.12
CA ILE A 70 14.67 10.04 13.64
C ILE A 70 15.58 9.16 14.51
N PHE A 71 16.41 8.37 13.84
CA PHE A 71 17.31 7.39 14.44
C PHE A 71 18.79 7.80 14.36
N LYS A 72 19.16 8.56 13.33
CA LYS A 72 20.52 9.12 13.11
C LYS A 72 20.39 10.46 12.39
N GLY A 73 21.30 11.40 12.63
CA GLY A 73 21.37 12.66 11.89
C GLY A 73 20.38 13.72 12.37
N ARG A 74 19.97 13.69 13.65
CA ARG A 74 19.02 14.67 14.22
C ARG A 74 19.61 16.09 14.21
N GLU A 75 20.93 16.20 14.36
CA GLU A 75 21.70 17.43 14.26
C GLU A 75 21.65 18.06 12.86
N LEU A 76 21.44 17.26 11.81
CA LEU A 76 21.37 17.73 10.42
C LEU A 76 19.98 18.22 10.02
N VAL A 77 18.93 17.55 10.51
CA VAL A 77 17.54 17.83 10.09
C VAL A 77 16.71 18.50 11.19
N GLY A 78 17.18 18.54 12.43
CA GLY A 78 16.43 19.00 13.59
C GLY A 78 15.32 18.04 14.01
N SER A 79 14.13 18.57 14.27
CA SER A 79 12.92 17.77 14.59
C SER A 79 11.70 18.21 13.77
N PRO A 80 11.75 18.12 12.43
CA PRO A 80 10.70 18.62 11.57
C PRO A 80 9.53 17.63 11.53
N GLN A 81 8.30 18.14 11.41
CA GLN A 81 7.11 17.29 11.22
C GLN A 81 7.06 16.68 9.81
N TYR A 82 7.55 17.41 8.82
CA TYR A 82 7.61 17.02 7.41
C TYR A 82 9.00 17.32 6.85
N ILE A 83 9.47 16.49 5.93
CA ILE A 83 10.76 16.67 5.27
C ILE A 83 10.64 16.33 3.79
N ASP A 84 11.25 17.18 2.96
CA ASP A 84 11.33 16.94 1.52
C ASP A 84 12.65 16.25 1.19
N VAL A 85 12.56 15.15 0.46
CA VAL A 85 13.71 14.32 0.10
C VAL A 85 13.70 14.07 -1.39
N ALA A 86 14.78 14.45 -2.06
CA ALA A 86 14.97 14.20 -3.48
C ALA A 86 15.34 12.74 -3.76
N VAL A 87 14.83 12.24 -4.87
CA VAL A 87 15.13 10.90 -5.39
C VAL A 87 16.09 11.06 -6.57
N PRO A 88 17.32 10.55 -6.45
CA PRO A 88 18.25 10.52 -7.57
C PRO A 88 17.66 9.76 -8.78
N PRO A 89 17.91 10.19 -10.03
CA PRO A 89 17.34 9.57 -11.24
C PRO A 89 17.79 8.11 -11.46
N ARG A 90 18.91 7.72 -10.84
CA ARG A 90 19.37 6.31 -10.77
C ARG A 90 18.42 5.39 -10.00
N PHE A 91 17.60 5.94 -9.11
CA PHE A 91 16.65 5.15 -8.32
C PHE A 91 15.29 5.14 -8.99
N LYS A 92 15.04 4.08 -9.77
CA LYS A 92 13.69 3.74 -10.24
C LYS A 92 13.04 2.82 -9.21
N PHE A 93 12.13 3.36 -8.40
CA PHE A 93 11.33 2.58 -7.47
C PHE A 93 10.26 1.78 -8.23
N CYS A 94 10.03 0.53 -7.83
CA CYS A 94 8.81 -0.18 -8.24
C CYS A 94 7.58 0.52 -7.62
N ILE A 95 6.43 0.42 -8.28
CA ILE A 95 5.12 0.68 -7.64
C ILE A 95 4.94 -0.19 -6.38
N SER A 96 5.58 -1.36 -6.32
CA SER A 96 5.59 -2.24 -5.15
C SER A 96 6.53 -1.81 -4.01
N ALA A 97 7.43 -0.84 -4.22
CA ALA A 97 8.41 -0.42 -3.22
C ALA A 97 7.91 0.74 -2.35
N LEU A 98 7.21 1.71 -2.96
CA LEU A 98 6.79 2.94 -2.29
C LEU A 98 5.47 3.48 -2.86
N LEU A 99 4.44 3.56 -2.03
CA LEU A 99 3.15 4.19 -2.34
C LEU A 99 2.86 5.38 -1.43
N LEU A 100 1.89 6.21 -1.81
CA LEU A 100 1.30 7.21 -0.92
C LEU A 100 0.80 6.54 0.36
N HIS A 101 1.05 7.20 1.49
CA HIS A 101 0.75 6.74 2.84
C HIS A 101 1.52 5.49 3.30
N ASP A 102 2.49 5.01 2.52
CA ASP A 102 3.39 3.97 3.00
C ASP A 102 4.30 4.51 4.11
N THR A 103 4.43 3.71 5.16
CA THR A 103 5.44 3.96 6.19
C THR A 103 6.66 3.10 5.92
N ARG A 104 7.82 3.75 5.79
CA ARG A 104 9.12 3.15 5.44
C ARG A 104 10.24 3.75 6.29
N VAL A 105 11.38 3.06 6.29
CA VAL A 105 12.65 3.60 6.79
C VAL A 105 13.42 4.17 5.60
N PHE A 106 13.85 5.41 5.74
CA PHE A 106 14.58 6.17 4.73
C PHE A 106 16.02 6.37 5.18
N ALA A 107 16.94 6.01 4.29
CA ALA A 107 18.36 6.30 4.39
C ALA A 107 18.66 7.50 3.49
N ILE A 108 19.13 8.59 4.11
CA ILE A 108 19.25 9.90 3.47
C ILE A 108 20.70 10.38 3.62
N SER A 109 21.21 10.97 2.55
CA SER A 109 22.49 11.67 2.49
C SER A 109 22.23 13.13 2.13
N LEU A 110 23.02 14.02 2.71
CA LEU A 110 23.06 15.42 2.34
C LEU A 110 23.99 15.60 1.13
N ARG A 111 23.50 16.24 0.06
CA ARG A 111 24.30 16.66 -1.09
C ARG A 111 24.15 18.16 -1.28
N GLY A 112 25.16 18.93 -0.87
CA GLY A 112 25.05 20.39 -0.82
C GLY A 112 23.99 20.81 0.20
N THR A 113 22.90 21.42 -0.29
CA THR A 113 21.75 21.85 0.53
C THR A 113 20.53 20.93 0.41
N SER A 114 20.53 19.97 -0.52
CA SER A 114 19.42 19.05 -0.73
C SER A 114 19.63 17.72 -0.02
N LEU A 115 18.55 17.19 0.53
CA LEU A 115 18.52 15.85 1.11
C LEU A 115 18.14 14.85 0.03
N GLU A 116 18.98 13.84 -0.18
CA GLU A 116 18.79 12.82 -1.19
C GLU A 116 18.69 11.43 -0.57
N ILE A 117 17.87 10.58 -1.17
CA ILE A 117 17.84 9.16 -0.83
C ILE A 117 19.18 8.52 -1.21
N SER A 118 19.84 7.88 -0.23
CA SER A 118 21.12 7.20 -0.45
C SER A 118 20.96 5.73 -0.84
N ALA A 119 19.83 5.11 -0.48
CA ALA A 119 19.54 3.69 -0.74
C ALA A 119 18.04 3.42 -0.93
N PRO A 120 17.66 2.31 -1.60
CA PRO A 120 16.27 1.88 -1.75
C PRO A 120 15.49 1.86 -0.43
N VAL A 121 14.24 2.35 -0.47
CA VAL A 121 13.37 2.47 0.71
C VAL A 121 13.19 1.13 1.44
N ILE A 122 13.44 1.13 2.75
CA ILE A 122 13.46 -0.11 3.54
C ILE A 122 12.08 -0.32 4.19
N PRO A 123 11.47 -1.51 4.09
CA PRO A 123 10.20 -1.80 4.73
C PRO A 123 10.31 -1.83 6.26
N VAL A 124 9.25 -1.39 6.95
CA VAL A 124 9.18 -1.49 8.41
C VAL A 124 8.76 -2.91 8.79
N ASN A 125 9.72 -3.72 9.24
CA ASN A 125 9.47 -5.02 9.84
C ASN A 125 10.34 -5.20 11.10
N LEU A 126 10.03 -6.22 11.92
CA LEU A 126 10.75 -6.44 13.18
C LEU A 126 12.25 -6.68 12.97
N SER A 127 12.66 -7.40 11.92
CA SER A 127 14.08 -7.67 11.66
C SER A 127 14.87 -6.39 11.31
N VAL A 128 14.26 -5.48 10.55
CA VAL A 128 14.84 -4.18 10.20
C VAL A 128 14.92 -3.31 11.45
N LEU A 129 13.85 -3.24 12.24
CA LEU A 129 13.82 -2.45 13.47
C LEU A 129 14.82 -2.96 14.50
N ASP A 130 14.97 -4.27 14.66
CA ASP A 130 15.96 -4.89 15.54
C ASP A 130 17.40 -4.60 15.06
N SER A 131 17.65 -4.65 13.74
CA SER A 131 18.94 -4.29 13.13
C SER A 131 19.26 -2.83 13.35
N LEU A 132 18.28 -1.96 13.13
CA LEU A 132 18.41 -0.52 13.24
C LEU A 132 18.62 -0.11 14.71
N HIS A 133 17.86 -0.68 15.65
CA HIS A 133 18.07 -0.47 17.08
C HIS A 133 19.46 -0.97 17.53
N SER A 134 19.88 -2.14 17.07
CA SER A 134 21.22 -2.65 17.42
C SER A 134 22.32 -1.71 16.92
N PHE A 135 22.17 -1.19 15.69
CA PHE A 135 23.08 -0.23 15.09
C PHE A 135 23.13 1.09 15.86
N THR A 136 21.97 1.72 16.14
CA THR A 136 21.93 3.03 16.78
C THR A 136 22.39 3.02 18.24
N TRP A 137 22.19 1.92 18.96
CA TRP A 137 22.60 1.78 20.36
C TRP A 137 23.99 1.13 20.53
N GLY A 138 24.69 0.78 19.45
CA GLY A 138 25.98 0.10 19.51
C GLY A 138 25.93 -1.27 20.21
N LYS A 139 24.75 -1.89 20.27
CA LYS A 139 24.56 -3.18 20.95
C LYS A 139 24.76 -4.32 19.96
N PRO A 140 25.38 -5.45 20.37
CA PRO A 140 25.47 -6.61 19.50
C PRO A 140 24.06 -7.08 19.16
N HIS A 141 23.74 -7.15 17.86
CA HIS A 141 22.44 -7.62 17.42
C HIS A 141 22.26 -9.07 17.82
N LYS A 142 21.43 -9.29 18.84
CA LYS A 142 21.01 -10.60 19.31
C LYS A 142 19.87 -11.06 18.41
N LYS A 143 20.09 -12.14 17.67
CA LYS A 143 18.98 -12.80 16.97
C LYS A 143 17.93 -13.14 18.03
N ARG A 144 16.70 -12.62 17.85
CA ARG A 144 15.58 -12.98 18.70
C ARG A 144 15.53 -14.50 18.74
N ARG A 145 15.59 -15.10 19.94
CA ARG A 145 15.40 -16.55 20.07
C ARG A 145 14.10 -16.85 19.33
N LYS A 146 14.13 -17.83 18.40
CA LYS A 146 12.91 -18.27 17.74
C LYS A 146 11.99 -18.75 18.85
N SER A 147 11.00 -17.92 19.20
CA SER A 147 9.89 -18.34 20.03
C SER A 147 9.30 -19.57 19.34
N LYS A 148 8.94 -20.60 20.12
CA LYS A 148 8.13 -21.70 19.60
C LYS A 148 6.82 -21.04 19.17
N GLN A 149 6.71 -20.74 17.87
CA GLN A 149 5.59 -19.94 17.35
C GLN A 149 4.31 -20.63 17.81
N SER A 150 3.47 -19.87 18.51
CA SER A 150 2.15 -20.33 18.86
C SER A 150 1.38 -20.64 17.57
N ARG A 151 0.38 -21.51 17.64
CA ARG A 151 -0.37 -21.95 16.46
C ARG A 151 -0.99 -20.79 15.65
N CYS A 152 -1.18 -19.63 16.28
CA CYS A 152 -1.73 -18.42 15.68
C CYS A 152 -0.67 -17.40 15.19
N GLU A 153 0.62 -17.65 15.42
CA GLU A 153 1.71 -16.78 14.94
C GLU A 153 2.20 -17.14 13.54
N THR A 154 1.90 -18.35 13.05
CA THR A 154 2.41 -18.83 11.76
C THR A 154 1.51 -18.45 10.58
N GLN A 155 0.21 -18.20 10.81
CA GLN A 155 -0.76 -17.94 9.74
C GLN A 155 -1.64 -16.73 10.04
N LEU A 156 -1.73 -15.82 9.06
CA LEU A 156 -2.66 -14.70 9.12
C LEU A 156 -4.07 -15.16 8.76
N CYS A 157 -5.00 -15.00 9.69
CA CYS A 157 -6.40 -15.33 9.46
C CYS A 157 -7.08 -14.35 8.49
N PRO A 158 -8.05 -14.81 7.68
CA PRO A 158 -8.79 -13.96 6.77
C PRO A 158 -9.58 -12.88 7.49
N LEU A 159 -9.86 -11.79 6.79
CA LEU A 159 -10.61 -10.64 7.31
C LEU A 159 -11.95 -11.11 7.92
N GLY A 160 -12.21 -10.71 9.16
CA GLY A 160 -13.43 -11.09 9.90
C GLY A 160 -13.36 -12.41 10.67
N SER A 161 -12.22 -13.10 10.67
CA SER A 161 -11.95 -14.22 11.58
C SER A 161 -10.99 -13.88 12.71
N LYS A 162 -11.03 -14.68 13.77
CA LYS A 162 -10.04 -14.71 14.84
C LYS A 162 -9.35 -16.08 14.85
N CYS A 163 -8.06 -16.09 15.16
CA CYS A 163 -7.35 -17.36 15.36
C CYS A 163 -7.64 -17.89 16.77
N VAL A 164 -7.98 -19.16 16.87
CA VAL A 164 -8.17 -19.86 18.14
C VAL A 164 -6.84 -20.43 18.61
N PHE A 165 -6.33 -19.96 19.75
CA PHE A 165 -5.02 -20.35 20.27
C PHE A 165 -4.85 -21.86 20.50
N SER A 166 -5.91 -22.57 20.90
CA SER A 166 -5.87 -24.02 21.15
C SER A 166 -5.70 -24.83 19.87
N THR A 167 -6.37 -24.46 18.78
CA THR A 167 -6.38 -25.24 17.52
C THR A 167 -5.50 -24.65 16.42
N GLY A 168 -5.17 -23.37 16.46
CA GLY A 168 -4.53 -22.64 15.37
C GLY A 168 -5.45 -22.33 14.20
N LYS A 169 -6.74 -22.68 14.30
CA LYS A 169 -7.70 -22.51 13.20
C LYS A 169 -8.33 -21.12 13.25
N CYS A 170 -8.63 -20.59 12.06
CA CYS A 170 -9.34 -19.34 11.91
C CYS A 170 -10.85 -19.55 11.98
N GLU A 171 -11.50 -18.90 12.94
CA GLU A 171 -12.94 -18.94 13.12
C GLU A 171 -13.56 -17.60 12.78
N CYS A 172 -14.56 -17.63 11.90
CA CYS A 172 -15.32 -16.44 11.53
C CYS A 172 -16.13 -15.95 12.73
N ARG A 173 -16.24 -14.63 12.89
CA ARG A 173 -17.22 -14.09 13.83
C ARG A 173 -18.64 -14.53 13.42
N THR A 174 -19.45 -14.91 14.39
CA THR A 174 -20.87 -15.29 14.19
C THR A 174 -21.83 -14.16 14.53
N HIS A 175 -21.43 -13.24 15.42
CA HIS A 175 -22.29 -12.16 15.89
C HIS A 175 -21.63 -10.78 15.77
N CYS A 176 -22.45 -9.79 15.45
CA CYS A 176 -22.10 -8.38 15.47
C CYS A 176 -22.90 -7.70 16.58
N ARG A 177 -22.21 -7.08 17.55
CA ARG A 177 -22.83 -6.44 18.72
C ARG A 177 -23.54 -5.12 18.42
N SER A 178 -23.23 -4.46 17.31
CA SER A 178 -23.86 -3.19 16.90
C SER A 178 -24.07 -3.11 15.39
N THR A 179 -25.20 -2.49 15.00
CA THR A 179 -25.44 -1.94 13.68
C THR A 179 -24.68 -0.61 13.57
N GLY A 180 -23.38 -0.69 13.28
CA GLY A 180 -22.59 0.48 12.88
C GLY A 180 -23.08 1.07 11.55
N ALA A 181 -22.39 2.10 11.05
CA ALA A 181 -22.74 2.70 9.76
C ALA A 181 -22.62 1.69 8.60
N ALA A 182 -23.54 1.81 7.63
CA ALA A 182 -23.55 0.98 6.43
C ALA A 182 -22.25 1.14 5.62
N VAL A 183 -21.87 0.09 4.91
CA VAL A 183 -20.68 0.08 4.03
C VAL A 183 -21.00 -0.58 2.70
N CYS A 184 -20.33 -0.14 1.64
CA CYS A 184 -20.42 -0.75 0.33
C CYS A 184 -19.30 -1.79 0.17
N GLY A 185 -19.65 -3.02 -0.20
CA GLY A 185 -18.68 -4.06 -0.51
C GLY A 185 -18.12 -3.95 -1.93
N SER A 186 -16.96 -4.57 -2.16
CA SER A 186 -16.35 -4.71 -3.49
C SER A 186 -17.20 -5.55 -4.46
N ASP A 187 -18.19 -6.26 -3.95
CA ASP A 187 -19.24 -6.97 -4.68
C ASP A 187 -20.44 -6.07 -5.03
N ARG A 188 -20.35 -4.75 -4.76
CA ARG A 188 -21.42 -3.76 -4.95
C ARG A 188 -22.67 -4.02 -4.09
N VAL A 189 -22.54 -4.76 -3.01
CA VAL A 189 -23.61 -5.00 -2.04
C VAL A 189 -23.45 -4.08 -0.84
N THR A 190 -24.55 -3.47 -0.40
CA THR A 190 -24.58 -2.69 0.84
C THR A 190 -24.70 -3.62 2.04
N TYR A 191 -23.76 -3.50 2.97
CA TYR A 191 -23.77 -4.22 4.24
C TYR A 191 -24.19 -3.30 5.37
N ALA A 192 -25.01 -3.82 6.29
CA ALA A 192 -25.54 -3.07 7.42
C ALA A 192 -24.45 -2.44 8.30
N SER A 193 -23.28 -3.08 8.40
CA SER A 193 -22.09 -2.45 8.97
C SER A 193 -20.80 -3.13 8.49
N ALA A 194 -19.65 -2.51 8.77
CA ALA A 194 -18.33 -3.13 8.52
C ALA A 194 -18.19 -4.52 9.17
N CYS A 195 -18.80 -4.74 10.34
CA CYS A 195 -18.78 -6.05 10.99
C CYS A 195 -19.48 -7.10 10.12
N HIS A 196 -20.67 -6.81 9.60
CA HIS A 196 -21.43 -7.72 8.75
C HIS A 196 -20.68 -8.04 7.45
N LEU A 197 -20.02 -7.04 6.85
CA LEU A 197 -19.16 -7.26 5.68
C LEU A 197 -18.00 -8.21 6.03
N TYR A 198 -17.32 -8.01 7.17
CA TYR A 198 -16.20 -8.86 7.57
C TYR A 198 -16.62 -10.30 7.86
N VAL A 199 -17.79 -10.52 8.47
CA VAL A 199 -18.35 -11.88 8.62
C VAL A 199 -18.53 -12.53 7.26
N ARG A 200 -19.14 -11.82 6.30
CA ARG A 200 -19.32 -12.32 4.93
C ARG A 200 -17.99 -12.57 4.23
N ALA A 201 -17.02 -11.67 4.40
CA ALA A 201 -15.69 -11.79 3.82
C ALA A 201 -14.97 -13.04 4.32
N CYS A 202 -15.10 -13.37 5.61
CA CYS A 202 -14.53 -14.59 6.17
C CYS A 202 -15.14 -15.86 5.55
N LEU A 203 -16.46 -15.90 5.39
CA LEU A 203 -17.16 -17.04 4.77
C LEU A 203 -16.79 -17.20 3.30
N LEU A 204 -16.62 -16.09 2.58
CA LEU A 204 -16.19 -16.09 1.18
C LEU A 204 -14.73 -16.49 1.02
N ALA A 205 -13.86 -16.11 1.97
CA ALA A 205 -12.45 -16.48 1.95
C ALA A 205 -12.25 -18.00 2.01
N LYS A 206 -13.11 -18.73 2.74
CA LYS A 206 -13.12 -20.20 2.74
C LYS A 206 -13.42 -20.81 1.37
N LYS A 207 -14.05 -20.05 0.47
CA LYS A 207 -14.35 -20.43 -0.93
C LYS A 207 -13.36 -19.78 -1.93
N GLY A 208 -12.24 -19.22 -1.46
CA GLY A 208 -11.24 -18.55 -2.30
C GLY A 208 -11.64 -17.17 -2.81
N LYS A 209 -12.76 -16.58 -2.35
CA LYS A 209 -13.23 -15.26 -2.79
C LYS A 209 -12.81 -14.17 -1.80
N LYS A 210 -12.40 -13.02 -2.31
CA LYS A 210 -11.99 -11.85 -1.50
C LYS A 210 -13.09 -10.79 -1.54
N LEU A 211 -13.53 -10.34 -0.36
CA LEU A 211 -14.48 -9.24 -0.19
C LEU A 211 -13.85 -8.17 0.69
N ARG A 212 -13.92 -6.91 0.25
CA ARG A 212 -13.41 -5.75 0.98
C ARG A 212 -14.45 -4.64 0.97
N ILE A 213 -14.29 -3.66 1.86
CA ILE A 213 -15.05 -2.41 1.79
C ILE A 213 -14.55 -1.64 0.56
N ALA A 214 -15.46 -1.28 -0.33
CA ALA A 214 -15.23 -0.39 -1.46
C ALA A 214 -15.41 1.08 -1.08
N ASN A 215 -16.45 1.40 -0.30
CA ASN A 215 -16.68 2.74 0.23
C ASN A 215 -17.46 2.68 1.57
N TYR A 216 -17.30 3.72 2.40
CA TYR A 216 -18.14 3.90 3.58
C TYR A 216 -19.48 4.55 3.18
N GLY A 217 -20.58 4.11 3.80
CA GLY A 217 -21.93 4.39 3.33
C GLY A 217 -22.49 3.30 2.43
N ALA A 218 -23.76 3.40 2.05
CA ALA A 218 -24.39 2.46 1.14
C ALA A 218 -23.73 2.50 -0.25
N CYS A 219 -23.78 1.39 -0.98
CA CYS A 219 -23.42 1.40 -2.39
C CYS A 219 -24.33 2.38 -3.14
N ARG A 220 -23.74 3.13 -4.07
CA ARG A 220 -24.54 3.91 -5.02
C ARG A 220 -25.44 2.93 -5.77
N GLN A 221 -26.74 3.19 -5.76
CA GLN A 221 -27.63 2.52 -6.70
C GLN A 221 -27.16 2.92 -8.08
N LYS A 222 -26.91 1.94 -8.95
CA LYS A 222 -26.66 2.25 -10.35
C LYS A 222 -27.87 3.02 -10.87
N SER A 223 -27.63 4.19 -11.47
CA SER A 223 -28.71 4.85 -12.19
C SER A 223 -29.11 3.93 -13.35
N PRO A 224 -30.41 3.74 -13.65
CA PRO A 224 -30.86 3.05 -14.86
C PRO A 224 -30.19 3.57 -16.14
N CYS A 225 -29.72 4.82 -16.11
CA CYS A 225 -29.04 5.51 -17.20
C CYS A 225 -27.52 5.30 -17.24
N GLU A 226 -26.89 4.71 -16.22
CA GLU A 226 -25.42 4.69 -16.08
C GLU A 226 -24.72 3.77 -17.10
N ASP A 227 -25.42 2.74 -17.59
CA ASP A 227 -24.93 1.81 -18.62
C ASP A 227 -25.63 2.02 -19.99
N LEU A 228 -26.50 3.05 -20.13
CA LEU A 228 -27.28 3.30 -21.35
C LEU A 228 -26.54 4.23 -22.31
N ARG A 229 -26.31 3.81 -23.55
CA ARG A 229 -25.82 4.71 -24.62
C ARG A 229 -27.02 5.33 -25.33
N CYS A 230 -27.28 6.60 -25.04
CA CYS A 230 -28.29 7.39 -25.73
C CYS A 230 -27.75 7.87 -27.10
N GLY A 231 -28.63 8.01 -28.08
CA GLY A 231 -28.30 8.53 -29.40
C GLY A 231 -27.96 10.04 -29.39
N PRO A 232 -27.51 10.60 -30.53
CA PRO A 232 -27.26 12.04 -30.63
C PRO A 232 -28.53 12.84 -30.32
N GLY A 233 -28.50 13.64 -29.24
CA GLY A 233 -29.62 14.49 -28.81
C GLY A 233 -30.60 13.83 -27.84
N GLU A 234 -30.32 12.62 -27.36
CA GLU A 234 -31.14 11.95 -26.36
C GLU A 234 -30.54 12.05 -24.95
N ASP A 235 -31.38 12.40 -23.97
CA ASP A 235 -31.02 12.39 -22.55
C ASP A 235 -31.81 11.32 -21.81
N CYS A 236 -31.11 10.51 -21.01
CA CYS A 236 -31.75 9.53 -20.14
C CYS A 236 -32.25 10.17 -18.85
N ILE A 237 -33.56 10.11 -18.64
CA ILE A 237 -34.22 10.65 -17.44
C ILE A 237 -34.73 9.52 -16.55
N VAL A 238 -34.33 9.55 -15.27
CA VAL A 238 -34.84 8.61 -14.25
C VAL A 238 -36.10 9.20 -13.65
N SER A 239 -37.28 8.77 -14.11
CA SER A 239 -38.55 9.22 -13.53
C SER A 239 -38.83 8.47 -12.22
N GLN A 240 -38.80 9.19 -11.10
CA GLN A 240 -39.36 8.69 -9.84
C GLN A 240 -40.86 8.92 -9.88
N VAL A 241 -41.63 7.89 -10.26
CA VAL A 241 -43.07 7.87 -9.95
C VAL A 241 -43.17 7.62 -8.44
N ILE A 242 -43.07 8.69 -7.67
CA ILE A 242 -43.46 8.69 -6.26
C ILE A 242 -44.93 8.28 -6.23
N ILE A 243 -45.20 7.21 -5.49
CA ILE A 243 -46.53 6.73 -5.14
C ILE A 243 -47.24 7.86 -4.34
N LEU A 244 -47.83 8.81 -5.07
CA LEU A 244 -48.77 9.81 -4.60
C LEU A 244 -50.12 9.64 -5.31
N LEU A 245 -50.44 8.40 -5.71
CA LEU A 245 -51.77 8.00 -6.19
C LEU A 245 -52.37 6.87 -5.34
N LEU A 246 -52.13 6.90 -4.02
CA LEU A 246 -52.90 6.12 -3.05
C LEU A 246 -53.37 6.95 -1.85
N LEU A 247 -53.40 8.29 -1.97
CA LEU A 247 -53.98 9.15 -0.92
C LEU A 247 -54.87 10.29 -1.43
N TYR A 248 -55.28 10.33 -2.69
CA TYR A 248 -56.41 11.15 -3.13
C TYR A 248 -57.14 10.46 -4.29
N PHE A 249 -58.42 10.15 -4.03
CA PHE A 249 -59.42 9.39 -4.81
C PHE A 249 -59.39 7.87 -4.70
#